data_AF-A0A540K2P3-F1
#
_entry.id   AF-A0A540K2P3-F1
#
_cell.length_a   1.000
_cell.length_b   1.000
_cell.length_c   1.000
_cell.angle_alpha   90.00
_cell.angle_beta   90.00
_cell.angle_gamma   90.00
#
_symmetry.space_group_name_H-M   'P 1'
#
loop_
_entity.id
_entity.type
_entity.pdbx_description
1 polymer ?
#
loop_
_entity_poly.entity_id
_entity_poly.type
_entity_poly.pdbx_seq_one_letter_code
_entity_poly.pdbx_strand_id
1 'polypeptide(L)'
;MVSGRPVVDKNRPSGERNLVEWAKPYLASQRKVFKIFYARIDGQYSLSDALKVVDLAIHCLAADPKSRPNINDVVITLEQLQKSEPSQVPADRSKGPTGLT
;
A
#
# COMPACT_ATOMS: atom_id res chain seq x y z
N MET A 1 -2.66 -8.33 2.74
CA MET A 1 -3.71 -7.28 2.74
C MET A 1 -3.04 -5.94 2.97
N VAL A 2 -3.23 -4.96 2.08
CA VAL A 2 -2.48 -3.68 2.10
C VAL A 2 -3.07 -2.66 3.07
N SER A 3 -4.37 -2.36 2.98
CA SER A 3 -4.98 -1.23 3.72
C SER A 3 -5.50 -1.56 5.12
N GLY A 4 -5.66 -2.85 5.44
CA GLY A 4 -6.25 -3.30 6.70
C GLY A 4 -7.71 -2.84 6.90
N ARG A 5 -8.34 -2.27 5.87
CA ARG A 5 -9.72 -1.80 5.88
C ARG A 5 -10.65 -2.84 5.21
N PRO A 6 -11.89 -3.01 5.68
CA PRO A 6 -12.90 -3.79 4.96
C PRO A 6 -13.19 -3.17 3.58
N VAL A 7 -13.58 -4.01 2.61
CA VAL A 7 -13.98 -3.54 1.25
C VAL A 7 -15.20 -2.63 1.32
N VAL A 8 -16.15 -2.99 2.20
CA VAL A 8 -17.35 -2.20 2.51
C VAL A 8 -17.45 -2.00 4.02
N ASP A 9 -17.53 -0.77 4.47
CA ASP A 9 -17.67 -0.39 5.87
C ASP A 9 -18.81 0.63 6.03
N LYS A 10 -19.99 0.15 6.45
CA LYS A 10 -21.20 0.99 6.57
C LYS A 10 -21.12 2.00 7.73
N ASN A 11 -20.20 1.79 8.67
CA ASN A 11 -20.03 2.67 9.84
C ASN A 11 -19.21 3.92 9.53
N ARG A 12 -18.64 4.03 8.32
CA ARG A 12 -17.87 5.19 7.86
C ARG A 12 -18.75 6.28 7.22
N PRO A 13 -18.25 7.53 7.16
CA PRO A 13 -18.89 8.62 6.44
C PRO A 13 -19.18 8.28 4.98
N SER A 14 -20.15 8.98 4.39
CA SER A 14 -20.42 8.89 2.96
C SER A 14 -19.16 9.20 2.15
N GLY A 15 -18.87 8.40 1.12
CA GLY A 15 -17.63 8.46 0.35
C GLY A 15 -16.47 7.63 0.90
N GLU A 16 -16.49 7.25 2.19
CA GLU A 16 -15.47 6.36 2.79
C GLU A 16 -15.92 4.91 2.97
N ARG A 17 -17.19 4.62 2.71
CA ARG A 17 -17.77 3.28 2.91
C ARG A 17 -17.23 2.24 1.94
N ASN A 18 -16.84 2.65 0.74
CA ASN A 18 -16.26 1.78 -0.26
C ASN A 18 -14.74 2.00 -0.28
N LEU A 19 -13.97 0.93 -0.15
CA LEU A 19 -12.51 1.01 -0.07
C LEU A 19 -11.88 1.64 -1.31
N VAL A 20 -12.39 1.34 -2.50
CA VAL A 20 -11.86 1.87 -3.76
C VAL A 20 -12.15 3.37 -3.86
N GLU A 21 -13.38 3.80 -3.56
CA GLU A 21 -13.74 5.22 -3.55
C GLU A 21 -12.90 6.03 -2.57
N TRP A 22 -12.69 5.50 -1.36
CA TRP A 22 -11.80 6.11 -0.37
C TRP A 22 -10.34 6.19 -0.85
N ALA A 23 -9.85 5.17 -1.56
CA ALA A 23 -8.46 5.10 -1.99
C ALA A 23 -8.13 6.04 -3.17
N LYS A 24 -9.09 6.30 -4.07
CA LYS A 24 -8.92 7.15 -5.28
C LYS A 24 -8.08 8.42 -5.09
N PRO A 25 -8.36 9.31 -4.10
CA PRO A 25 -7.58 10.54 -3.93
C PRO A 25 -6.09 10.31 -3.59
N TYR A 26 -5.75 9.15 -3.04
CA TYR A 26 -4.37 8.78 -2.71
C TYR A 26 -3.65 8.09 -3.87
N LEU A 27 -4.39 7.42 -4.76
CA LEU A 27 -3.85 6.79 -5.97
C LEU A 27 -3.39 7.80 -7.02
N ALA A 28 -3.92 9.02 -7.00
CA ALA A 28 -3.55 10.09 -7.94
C ALA A 28 -2.14 10.66 -7.73
N SER A 29 -1.43 10.31 -6.65
CA SER A 29 -0.10 10.81 -6.37
C SER A 29 0.78 9.76 -5.70
N GLN A 30 1.93 9.48 -6.32
CA GLN A 30 2.94 8.57 -5.76
C GLN A 30 3.38 8.93 -4.33
N ARG A 31 3.32 10.21 -3.94
CA ARG A 31 3.66 10.64 -2.58
C ARG A 31 2.57 10.30 -1.55
N LYS A 32 1.33 10.10 -2.01
CA LYS A 32 0.17 9.86 -1.15
C LYS A 32 -0.17 8.39 -0.99
N VAL A 33 0.39 7.51 -1.81
CA VAL A 33 0.06 6.07 -1.81
C VAL A 33 0.25 5.40 -0.45
N PHE A 34 1.24 5.83 0.33
CA PHE A 34 1.50 5.30 1.67
C PHE A 34 0.32 5.50 2.64
N LYS A 35 -0.56 6.48 2.39
CA LYS A 35 -1.77 6.69 3.20
C LYS A 35 -2.79 5.55 3.04
N ILE A 36 -2.65 4.73 1.99
CA ILE A 36 -3.48 3.55 1.76
C ILE A 36 -2.98 2.38 2.62
N PHE A 37 -1.69 2.32 2.95
CA PHE A 37 -1.07 1.18 3.61
C PHE A 37 -1.43 1.14 5.09
N TYR A 38 -1.63 -0.08 5.59
CA TYR A 38 -1.97 -0.32 6.97
C TYR A 38 -0.77 -0.02 7.87
N ALA A 39 -0.98 0.74 8.94
CA ALA A 39 0.11 1.20 9.80
C ALA A 39 0.98 0.07 10.39
N ARG A 40 0.44 -1.15 10.56
CA ARG A 40 1.20 -2.29 11.11
C ARG A 40 2.22 -2.88 10.14
N ILE A 41 2.13 -2.56 8.84
CA ILE A 41 3.12 -2.99 7.84
C ILE A 41 4.08 -1.87 7.44
N ASP A 42 4.00 -0.71 8.09
CA ASP A 42 4.93 0.39 7.84
C ASP A 42 6.36 -0.01 8.20
N GLY A 43 7.32 0.43 7.39
CA GLY A 43 8.72 0.01 7.48
C GLY A 43 9.02 -1.43 7.04
N GLN A 44 8.01 -2.23 6.65
CA GLN A 44 8.19 -3.60 6.16
C GLN A 44 8.26 -3.70 4.62
N TYR A 45 8.23 -2.56 3.93
CA TYR A 45 8.28 -2.50 2.47
C TYR A 45 9.15 -1.33 2.01
N SER A 46 9.74 -1.46 0.82
CA SER A 46 10.39 -0.33 0.17
C SER A 46 9.35 0.57 -0.53
N LEU A 47 9.69 1.84 -0.77
CA LEU A 47 8.88 2.74 -1.59
C LEU A 47 8.61 2.13 -2.98
N SER A 48 9.60 1.46 -3.56
CA SER A 48 9.49 0.82 -4.88
C SER A 48 8.42 -0.28 -4.87
N ASP A 49 8.43 -1.13 -3.85
CA ASP A 49 7.47 -2.24 -3.74
C ASP A 49 6.07 -1.73 -3.45
N ALA A 50 5.94 -0.71 -2.60
CA ALA A 50 4.65 -0.06 -2.35
C ALA A 50 4.05 0.51 -3.64
N LEU A 51 4.86 1.18 -4.48
CA LEU A 51 4.41 1.71 -5.75
C LEU A 51 4.00 0.60 -6.72
N LYS A 52 4.76 -0.49 -6.83
CA LYS A 52 4.43 -1.65 -7.67
C LYS A 52 3.12 -2.32 -7.24
N VAL A 53 2.91 -2.50 -5.94
CA VAL A 53 1.65 -3.06 -5.40
C VAL A 53 0.46 -2.16 -5.77
N VAL A 54 0.63 -0.85 -5.63
CA VAL A 54 -0.41 0.13 -5.95
C VAL A 54 -0.70 0.16 -7.45
N ASP A 55 0.33 0.13 -8.28
CA ASP A 55 0.21 0.09 -9.74
C ASP A 55 -0.53 -1.17 -10.21
N LEU A 56 -0.16 -2.34 -9.66
CA LEU A 56 -0.87 -3.59 -9.92
C LEU A 56 -2.35 -3.49 -9.51
N ALA A 57 -2.64 -2.91 -8.33
CA ALA A 57 -4.01 -2.71 -7.88
C ALA A 57 -4.81 -1.77 -8.79
N ILE A 58 -4.21 -0.69 -9.29
CA ILE A 58 -4.83 0.25 -10.25
C ILE A 58 -5.21 -0.50 -11.53
N HIS A 59 -4.30 -1.28 -12.10
CA HIS A 59 -4.56 -2.05 -13.32
C HIS A 59 -5.67 -3.10 -13.10
N CYS A 60 -5.63 -3.83 -11.99
CA CYS A 60 -6.69 -4.79 -11.63
C CYS A 60 -8.08 -4.15 -11.47
N LEU A 61 -8.13 -2.90 -10.98
CA LEU A 61 -9.36 -2.15 -10.75
C LEU A 61 -9.79 -1.29 -11.95
N ALA A 62 -9.11 -1.40 -13.09
CA ALA A 62 -9.42 -0.59 -14.26
C ALA A 62 -10.88 -0.76 -14.70
N ALA A 63 -11.52 0.36 -15.05
CA ALA A 63 -12.90 0.36 -15.53
C ALA A 63 -13.03 -0.42 -16.84
N ASP A 64 -12.08 -0.23 -17.77
CA ASP A 64 -11.96 -1.02 -18.98
C ASP A 64 -11.37 -2.40 -18.66
N PRO A 65 -12.10 -3.51 -18.92
CA PRO A 65 -11.59 -4.86 -18.73
C PRO A 65 -10.32 -5.17 -19.53
N LYS A 66 -10.12 -4.52 -20.70
CA LYS A 66 -8.92 -4.76 -21.53
C LYS A 66 -7.64 -4.20 -20.92
N SER A 67 -7.76 -3.24 -20.01
CA SER A 67 -6.62 -2.69 -19.25
C SER A 67 -6.27 -3.54 -18.03
N ARG A 68 -7.08 -4.55 -17.68
CA ARG A 68 -6.81 -5.42 -16.55
C ARG A 68 -5.80 -6.49 -16.92
N PRO A 69 -4.82 -6.78 -16.06
CA PRO A 69 -3.86 -7.85 -16.28
C PRO A 69 -4.57 -9.21 -16.22
N ASN A 70 -4.02 -10.19 -16.93
CA ASN A 70 -4.46 -11.57 -16.74
C ASN A 70 -3.91 -12.12 -15.41
N ILE A 71 -4.48 -13.22 -14.91
CA ILE A 71 -4.10 -13.74 -13.59
C ILE A 71 -2.63 -14.21 -13.51
N ASN A 72 -2.03 -14.66 -14.62
CA ASN A 72 -0.62 -15.06 -14.64
C ASN A 72 0.28 -13.83 -14.43
N ASP A 73 -0.03 -12.70 -15.08
CA ASP A 73 0.73 -11.45 -14.91
C ASP A 73 0.66 -10.95 -13.46
N VAL A 74 -0.53 -11.07 -12.84
CA VAL A 74 -0.74 -10.74 -11.43
C VAL A 74 0.14 -11.60 -10.54
N VAL A 75 0.14 -12.92 -10.74
CA VAL A 75 0.94 -13.87 -9.95
C VAL A 75 2.44 -13.58 -10.11
N ILE A 76 2.92 -13.42 -11.34
CA ILE A 76 4.32 -13.10 -11.63
C ILE A 76 4.76 -11.83 -10.90
N THR A 77 3.95 -10.77 -10.97
CA THR A 77 4.25 -9.49 -10.31
C THR A 77 4.31 -9.65 -8.79
N LEU A 78 3.37 -10.40 -8.20
CA LEU A 78 3.34 -10.64 -6.76
C LEU A 78 4.51 -11.51 -6.28
N GLU A 79 4.92 -12.53 -7.04
CA GLU A 79 6.08 -13.36 -6.71
C GLU A 79 7.40 -12.56 -6.74
N GLN A 80 7.53 -11.62 -7.68
CA GLN A 80 8.68 -10.71 -7.73
C GLN A 80 8.74 -9.81 -6.49
N LEU A 81 7.59 -9.35 -6.01
CA LEU A 81 7.47 -8.52 -4.79
C LEU A 81 7.70 -9.30 -3.48
N GLN A 82 7.55 -10.63 -3.50
CA GLN A 82 7.89 -11.47 -2.33
C GLN A 82 9.40 -11.73 -2.23
N LYS A 83 10.10 -11.75 -3.36
CA LYS A 83 11.55 -12.00 -3.43
C LYS A 83 12.39 -10.76 -3.17
N SER A 84 11.78 -9.57 -3.16
CA SER A 84 12.47 -8.33 -2.81
C SER A 84 12.71 -8.26 -1.30
N GLU A 85 13.98 -8.21 -0.90
CA GLU A 85 14.36 -7.99 0.50
C GLU A 85 13.80 -6.64 0.99
N PRO A 86 13.18 -6.58 2.18
CA PRO A 86 12.71 -5.34 2.74
C PRO A 86 13.91 -4.40 2.93
N SER A 87 13.92 -3.31 2.17
CA SER A 87 14.95 -2.30 2.28
C SER A 87 14.89 -1.71 3.69
N GLN A 88 15.87 -2.08 4.52
CA GLN A 88 16.07 -1.54 5.86
C GLN A 88 16.29 -0.03 5.71
N VAL A 89 15.22 0.77 5.83
CA VAL A 89 15.40 2.17 6.20
C VAL A 89 16.04 2.15 7.58
N PRO A 90 17.24 2.73 7.78
CA PRO A 90 17.83 2.81 9.10
C PRO A 90 16.82 3.50 10.00
N ALA A 91 16.34 2.79 11.03
CA ALA A 91 15.65 3.44 12.12
C ALA A 91 16.60 4.52 12.64
N ASP A 92 16.26 5.79 12.46
CA ASP A 92 16.99 6.89 13.06
C ASP A 92 16.87 6.73 14.58
N ARG A 93 17.87 6.04 15.15
CA ARG A 93 18.03 5.80 16.57
C ARG A 93 19.00 6.85 17.09
N SER A 94 18.58 8.10 17.06
CA SER A 94 19.25 9.24 17.71
C SER A 94 18.18 9.94 18.57
N LYS A 95 18.20 9.93 19.90
CA LYS A 95 19.31 9.98 20.87
C LYS A 95 18.95 9.24 22.17
N GLY A 96 20.00 8.87 22.92
CA GLY A 96 20.02 7.95 24.05
C GLY A 96 19.46 8.45 25.39
N PRO A 97 19.68 7.68 26.48
CA PRO A 97 19.09 7.94 27.79
C PRO A 97 19.81 9.09 28.46
N THR A 98 19.07 10.11 28.92
CA THR A 98 19.61 11.09 29.86
C THR A 98 19.46 10.48 31.25
N GLY A 99 20.59 10.12 31.84
CA GLY A 99 20.69 9.55 33.17
C GLY A 99 20.43 10.55 34.29
N LEU A 100 20.19 9.96 35.47
CA LEU A 100 20.30 10.47 36.83
C LEU A 100 20.57 11.98 37.02
N THR A 101 19.64 12.66 37.68
CA THR A 101 19.90 13.34 38.96
C THR A 101 18.61 13.34 39.78
#